data_AF-A0A202E2F2-F1
#
_entry.id   AF-A0A202E2F2-F1
#
_cell.length_a   1.000
_cell.length_b   1.000
_cell.length_c   1.000
_cell.angle_alpha   90.00
_cell.angle_beta   90.00
_cell.angle_gamma   90.00
#
_symmetry.space_group_name_H-M   'P 1'
#
loop_
_entity.id
_entity.type
_entity.pdbx_description
1 polymer ?
#
loop_
_entity_poly.entity_id
_entity_poly.type
_entity_poly.pdbx_seq_one_letter_code
_entity_poly.pdbx_strand_id
1 'polypeptide(L)'
;MTEAQGVADMDLEGKIIEYLDGNTVKLACVTKVQGKKLQIIDENGKQSKLNLKQVLLRHDRQIEPNDFRAIVPGLKDEIAAVAEELDIELLWEEVADSGSAHDISNLAELYFGSSTSLQVSAGCRTLLADALRFRFKNNQFIPRSNDDMEREKG
;
A
#
# COMPACT_ATOMS: atom_id res chain seq x y z
N MET A 1 -20.37 19.59 -7.30
CA MET A 1 -19.38 20.15 -6.37
C MET A 1 -18.46 19.01 -5.95
N THR A 2 -17.33 18.85 -6.63
CA THR A 2 -16.32 17.84 -6.27
C THR A 2 -14.95 18.46 -6.53
N GLU A 3 -14.66 19.54 -5.81
CA GLU A 3 -13.38 20.29 -5.90
C GLU A 3 -12.41 19.94 -4.76
N ALA A 4 -12.62 18.81 -4.07
CA ALA A 4 -11.74 18.40 -2.97
C ALA A 4 -10.49 17.64 -3.42
N GLN A 5 -10.45 17.09 -4.65
CA GLN A 5 -9.33 16.24 -5.09
C GLN A 5 -8.10 17.03 -5.58
N GLY A 6 -8.24 18.32 -5.91
CA GLY A 6 -7.19 19.11 -6.58
C GLY A 6 -6.14 19.75 -5.65
N VAL A 7 -6.39 19.79 -4.34
CA VAL A 7 -5.50 20.45 -3.36
C VAL A 7 -4.50 19.48 -2.72
N ALA A 8 -4.78 18.17 -2.73
CA ALA A 8 -3.89 17.14 -2.16
C ALA A 8 -2.70 16.78 -3.08
N ASP A 9 -2.76 17.15 -4.36
CA ASP A 9 -1.80 16.73 -5.39
C ASP A 9 -0.48 17.53 -5.39
N MET A 10 -0.42 18.68 -4.69
CA MET A 10 0.71 19.62 -4.74
C MET A 10 1.79 19.45 -3.66
N ASP A 11 1.60 18.59 -2.64
CA ASP A 11 2.56 18.37 -1.53
C ASP A 11 3.11 16.93 -1.51
N LEU A 12 3.50 16.42 -2.68
CA LEU A 12 4.13 15.11 -2.79
C LEU A 12 5.64 15.15 -2.94
N GLU A 13 6.24 16.27 -3.35
CA GLU A 13 7.70 16.37 -3.48
C GLU A 13 8.38 16.11 -2.13
N GLY A 14 9.40 15.25 -2.13
CA GLY A 14 10.09 14.80 -0.92
C GLY A 14 9.29 13.81 -0.05
N LYS A 15 8.09 13.39 -0.46
CA LYS A 15 7.37 12.30 0.21
C LYS A 15 7.87 10.94 -0.27
N ILE A 16 7.85 9.98 0.65
CA ILE A 16 7.94 8.56 0.31
C ILE A 16 6.56 8.06 -0.07
N ILE A 17 6.48 7.41 -1.22
CA ILE A 17 5.26 6.78 -1.74
C ILE A 17 5.48 5.30 -1.98
N GLU A 18 4.39 4.56 -2.06
CA GLU A 18 4.37 3.19 -2.55
C GLU A 18 3.56 3.07 -3.84
N TYR A 19 3.97 2.16 -4.71
CA TYR A 19 3.28 1.82 -5.94
C TYR A 19 3.44 0.33 -6.27
N LEU A 20 2.59 -0.21 -7.15
CA LEU A 20 2.73 -1.58 -7.63
C LEU A 20 3.61 -1.64 -8.87
N ASP A 21 4.60 -2.53 -8.81
CA ASP A 21 5.29 -3.06 -9.97
C ASP A 21 4.95 -4.55 -10.08
N GLY A 22 4.00 -4.88 -10.97
CA GLY A 22 3.35 -6.19 -10.97
C GLY A 22 2.55 -6.41 -9.67
N ASN A 23 2.87 -7.48 -8.93
CA ASN A 23 2.29 -7.79 -7.62
C ASN A 23 3.22 -7.39 -6.45
N THR A 24 4.28 -6.63 -6.73
CA THR A 24 5.25 -6.20 -5.71
C THR A 24 5.05 -4.75 -5.36
N VAL A 25 4.87 -4.46 -4.08
CA VAL A 25 4.83 -3.09 -3.56
C VAL A 25 6.24 -2.53 -3.50
N LYS A 26 6.49 -1.45 -4.23
CA LYS A 26 7.76 -0.74 -4.33
C LYS A 26 7.69 0.61 -3.62
N LEU A 27 8.78 0.97 -2.95
CA LEU A 27 8.96 2.29 -2.35
C LEU A 27 9.68 3.21 -3.34
N ALA A 28 9.29 4.48 -3.37
CA ALA A 28 10.01 5.53 -4.07
C ALA A 28 9.89 6.88 -3.35
N CYS A 29 10.86 7.76 -3.55
CA CYS A 29 10.72 9.17 -3.18
C CYS A 29 10.28 9.98 -4.40
N VAL A 30 9.30 10.86 -4.22
CA VAL A 30 8.90 11.80 -5.27
C VAL A 30 9.91 12.94 -5.31
N THR A 31 10.52 13.16 -6.47
CA THR A 31 11.51 14.22 -6.70
C THR A 31 10.90 15.46 -7.34
N LYS A 32 9.79 15.29 -8.07
CA LYS A 32 9.09 16.40 -8.71
C LYS A 32 7.63 16.06 -9.02
N VAL A 33 6.73 17.03 -8.88
CA VAL A 33 5.32 16.94 -9.28
C VAL A 33 5.06 17.84 -10.49
N GLN A 34 4.41 17.29 -11.53
CA GLN A 34 4.02 18.02 -12.75
C GLN A 34 2.59 17.64 -13.14
N GLY A 35 1.62 18.35 -12.56
CA GLY A 35 0.21 17.98 -12.65
C GLY A 35 0.01 16.57 -12.09
N LYS A 36 -0.56 15.66 -12.89
CA LYS A 36 -0.79 14.24 -12.49
C LYS A 36 0.42 13.33 -12.71
N LYS A 37 1.58 13.86 -13.09
CA LYS A 37 2.81 13.09 -13.33
C LYS A 37 3.82 13.37 -12.24
N LEU A 38 4.37 12.31 -11.66
CA LEU A 38 5.41 12.33 -10.64
C LEU A 38 6.73 11.90 -11.28
N GLN A 39 7.81 12.61 -11.00
CA GLN A 39 9.16 12.06 -11.13
C GLN A 39 9.53 11.43 -9.80
N ILE A 40 10.06 10.23 -9.85
CA ILE A 40 10.39 9.44 -8.66
C ILE A 40 11.80 8.88 -8.76
N ILE A 41 12.41 8.61 -7.62
CA ILE A 41 13.64 7.83 -7.49
C ILE A 41 13.35 6.58 -6.65
N ASP A 42 13.73 5.41 -7.16
CA ASP A 42 13.56 4.14 -6.44
C ASP A 42 14.74 3.84 -5.50
N GLU A 43 14.64 2.74 -4.77
CA GLU A 43 15.66 2.30 -3.79
C GLU A 43 17.04 2.00 -4.40
N ASN A 44 17.09 1.80 -5.72
CA ASN A 44 18.33 1.58 -6.48
C ASN A 44 18.90 2.88 -7.06
N GLY A 45 18.24 4.02 -6.81
CA GLY A 45 18.60 5.32 -7.37
C GLY A 45 18.11 5.52 -8.81
N LYS A 46 17.30 4.61 -9.35
CA LYS A 46 16.77 4.73 -10.71
C LYS A 46 15.65 5.75 -10.72
N GLN A 47 15.77 6.72 -11.63
CA GLN A 47 14.72 7.70 -11.86
C GLN A 47 13.67 7.18 -12.86
N SER A 48 12.40 7.39 -12.55
CA SER A 48 11.30 7.04 -13.43
C SER A 48 10.12 8.01 -13.29
N LYS A 49 9.07 7.79 -14.09
CA LYS A 49 7.84 8.59 -14.05
C LYS A 49 6.67 7.72 -13.64
N LEU A 50 5.83 8.26 -12.77
CA LEU A 50 4.63 7.60 -12.28
C LEU A 50 3.42 8.53 -12.48
N ASN A 51 2.27 8.00 -12.87
CA ASN A 51 1.03 8.77 -12.79
C ASN A 51 0.54 8.78 -11.34
N LEU A 52 0.04 9.91 -10.86
CA LEU A 52 -0.49 10.06 -9.52
C LEU A 52 -1.49 8.96 -9.14
N LYS A 53 -2.33 8.51 -10.08
CA LYS A 53 -3.30 7.42 -9.85
C LYS A 53 -2.67 6.05 -9.56
N GLN A 54 -1.36 5.90 -9.77
CA GLN A 54 -0.61 4.66 -9.51
C GLN A 54 0.03 4.68 -8.12
N VAL A 55 -0.06 5.78 -7.38
CA VAL A 55 0.34 5.83 -5.98
C VAL A 55 -0.68 5.02 -5.17
N LEU A 56 -0.20 4.00 -4.48
CA LEU A 56 -0.98 3.19 -3.55
C LEU A 56 -1.12 3.88 -2.20
N LEU A 57 0.00 4.39 -1.69
CA LEU A 57 0.14 4.88 -0.34
C LEU A 57 1.16 6.02 -0.30
N ARG A 58 0.94 6.95 0.61
CA ARG A 58 1.90 8.00 0.98
C ARG A 58 2.29 7.79 2.45
N HIS A 59 3.58 7.84 2.74
CA HIS A 59 4.05 7.93 4.12
C HIS A 59 4.13 9.39 4.56
N ASP A 60 3.76 9.66 5.81
CA ASP A 60 3.89 11.00 6.41
C ASP A 60 5.32 11.28 6.86
N ARG A 61 6.26 11.18 5.92
CA ARG A 61 7.68 11.51 6.10
C ARG A 61 8.13 12.42 4.96
N GLN A 62 8.68 13.57 5.32
CA GLN A 62 9.35 14.48 4.38
C GLN A 62 10.84 14.18 4.39
N ILE A 63 11.43 13.94 3.22
CA ILE A 63 12.85 13.64 3.07
C ILE A 63 13.44 14.39 1.89
N GLU A 64 14.75 14.60 1.93
CA GLU A 64 15.49 14.94 0.72
C GLU A 64 15.64 13.68 -0.14
N PRO A 65 15.44 13.76 -1.47
CA PRO A 65 15.57 12.60 -2.34
C PRO A 65 16.91 11.85 -2.26
N ASN A 66 17.99 12.57 -1.91
CA ASN A 66 19.32 11.98 -1.75
C ASN A 66 19.43 11.08 -0.50
N ASP A 67 18.60 11.31 0.51
CA ASP A 67 18.59 10.52 1.76
C ASP A 67 17.72 9.27 1.64
N PHE A 68 16.86 9.20 0.62
CA PHE A 68 15.90 8.12 0.43
C PHE A 68 16.54 6.73 0.54
N ARG A 69 17.64 6.50 -0.17
CA ARG A 69 18.34 5.20 -0.18
C ARG A 69 18.82 4.77 1.21
N ALA A 70 19.24 5.71 2.05
CA ALA A 70 19.73 5.42 3.39
C ALA A 70 18.57 5.11 4.37
N ILE A 71 17.40 5.70 4.15
CA ILE A 71 16.23 5.58 5.03
C ILE A 71 15.39 4.34 4.73
N VAL A 72 15.35 3.90 3.46
CA VAL A 72 14.51 2.78 3.01
C VAL A 72 14.68 1.49 3.83
N PRO A 73 15.91 1.03 4.17
CA PRO A 73 16.06 -0.18 4.98
C PRO A 73 15.32 -0.10 6.32
N GLY A 74 15.51 0.99 7.06
CA GLY A 74 14.83 1.18 8.35
C GLY A 74 13.31 1.27 8.21
N LEU A 75 12.81 1.93 7.16
CA LEU A 75 11.36 1.95 6.89
C LEU A 75 10.82 0.54 6.58
N LYS A 76 11.57 -0.28 5.85
CA LYS A 76 11.17 -1.67 5.59
C LYS A 76 11.16 -2.51 6.87
N ASP A 77 12.11 -2.30 7.77
CA ASP A 77 12.15 -2.97 9.06
C ASP A 77 10.96 -2.55 9.94
N GLU A 78 10.62 -1.25 9.97
CA GLU A 78 9.41 -0.74 10.64
C GLU A 78 8.13 -1.40 10.08
N ILE A 79 8.01 -1.50 8.76
CA ILE A 79 6.86 -2.15 8.10
C ILE A 79 6.81 -3.66 8.41
N ALA A 80 7.96 -4.33 8.39
CA ALA A 80 8.06 -5.75 8.68
C ALA A 80 7.65 -6.07 10.13
N ALA A 81 8.09 -5.26 11.09
CA ALA A 81 7.69 -5.42 12.50
C ALA A 81 6.16 -5.29 12.66
N VAL A 82 5.52 -4.32 11.99
CA VAL A 82 4.06 -4.19 12.01
C VAL A 82 3.38 -5.37 11.31
N ALA A 83 3.97 -5.91 10.25
CA ALA A 83 3.44 -7.08 9.55
C ALA A 83 3.47 -8.35 10.40
N GLU A 84 4.43 -8.49 11.32
CA GLU A 84 4.50 -9.62 12.27
C GLU A 84 3.36 -9.61 13.29
N GLU A 85 2.76 -8.45 13.56
CA GLU A 85 1.59 -8.33 14.42
C GLU A 85 0.29 -8.75 13.73
N LEU A 86 0.29 -8.88 12.40
CA LEU A 86 -0.91 -9.14 11.62
C LEU A 86 -1.23 -10.63 11.53
N ASP A 87 -2.28 -11.05 12.22
CA ASP A 87 -2.94 -12.33 12.01
C ASP A 87 -3.91 -12.24 10.82
N ILE A 88 -3.45 -12.67 9.65
CA ILE A 88 -4.19 -12.65 8.38
C ILE A 88 -5.43 -13.54 8.45
N GLU A 89 -5.33 -14.68 9.15
CA GLU A 89 -6.42 -15.64 9.26
C GLU A 89 -7.56 -15.03 10.07
N LEU A 90 -7.22 -14.46 11.23
CA LEU A 90 -8.20 -13.74 12.05
C LEU A 90 -8.85 -12.58 11.27
N LEU A 91 -8.05 -11.74 10.61
CA LEU A 91 -8.61 -10.63 9.81
C LEU A 91 -9.54 -11.14 8.71
N TRP A 92 -9.18 -12.24 8.04
CA TRP A 92 -10.00 -12.83 7.00
C TRP A 92 -11.33 -13.36 7.55
N GLU A 93 -11.32 -14.08 8.67
CA GLU A 93 -12.54 -14.61 9.30
C GLU A 93 -13.56 -13.50 9.60
N GLU A 94 -13.08 -12.33 10.06
CA GLU A 94 -13.93 -11.18 10.37
C GLU A 94 -14.63 -10.57 9.13
N VAL A 95 -14.03 -10.69 7.94
CA VAL A 95 -14.55 -10.04 6.72
C VAL A 95 -15.04 -11.00 5.64
N ALA A 96 -14.76 -12.30 5.77
CA ALA A 96 -15.07 -13.32 4.76
C ALA A 96 -16.56 -13.41 4.44
N ASP A 97 -17.41 -13.38 5.45
CA ASP A 97 -18.87 -13.48 5.30
C ASP A 97 -19.47 -12.31 4.50
N SER A 98 -18.80 -11.15 4.50
CA SER A 98 -19.26 -10.00 3.73
C SER A 98 -19.08 -10.17 2.22
N GLY A 99 -18.08 -10.97 1.79
CA GLY A 99 -17.63 -11.11 0.39
C GLY A 99 -17.29 -9.78 -0.31
N SER A 100 -17.21 -8.68 0.44
CA SER A 100 -17.18 -7.33 -0.10
C SER A 100 -15.75 -6.85 -0.33
N ALA A 101 -15.57 -5.98 -1.33
CA ALA A 101 -14.27 -5.36 -1.57
C ALA A 101 -13.97 -4.33 -0.47
N HIS A 102 -12.76 -4.38 0.08
CA HIS A 102 -12.28 -3.47 1.11
C HIS A 102 -11.03 -2.73 0.64
N ASP A 103 -10.98 -1.44 0.93
CA ASP A 103 -9.74 -0.68 0.82
C ASP A 103 -8.81 -1.09 1.97
N ILE A 104 -7.50 -1.10 1.72
CA ILE A 104 -6.54 -1.55 2.72
C ILE A 104 -6.55 -0.68 3.99
N SER A 105 -6.84 0.62 3.87
CA SER A 105 -6.99 1.50 5.03
C SER A 105 -8.14 1.08 5.93
N ASN A 106 -9.24 0.58 5.37
CA ASN A 106 -10.38 0.10 6.16
C ASN A 106 -10.03 -1.21 6.88
N LEU A 107 -9.30 -2.11 6.22
CA LEU A 107 -8.83 -3.36 6.84
C LEU A 107 -7.80 -3.09 7.95
N ALA A 108 -6.90 -2.13 7.73
CA ALA A 108 -5.96 -1.70 8.76
C ALA A 108 -6.71 -1.08 9.97
N GLU A 109 -7.67 -0.20 9.72
CA GLU A 109 -8.50 0.39 10.78
C GLU A 109 -9.29 -0.69 11.56
N LEU A 110 -9.85 -1.67 10.86
CA LEU A 110 -10.57 -2.79 11.46
C LEU A 110 -9.67 -3.63 12.37
N TYR A 111 -8.45 -3.95 11.91
CA TYR A 111 -7.55 -4.83 12.64
C TYR A 111 -6.80 -4.12 13.77
N PHE A 112 -6.19 -2.97 13.47
CA PHE A 112 -5.32 -2.23 14.39
C PHE A 112 -6.04 -1.13 15.18
N GLY A 113 -7.32 -0.87 14.90
CA GLY A 113 -8.05 0.29 15.44
C GLY A 113 -7.50 1.64 14.94
N SER A 114 -6.66 1.62 13.92
CA SER A 114 -6.04 2.78 13.27
C SER A 114 -5.48 2.39 11.90
N SER A 115 -5.25 3.37 11.04
CA SER A 115 -4.80 3.17 9.66
C SER A 115 -3.57 4.01 9.33
N THR A 116 -2.54 3.93 10.18
CA THR A 116 -1.26 4.60 9.93
C THR A 116 -0.59 4.10 8.66
N SER A 117 0.26 4.91 8.03
CA SER A 117 0.95 4.49 6.79
C SER A 117 1.78 3.20 6.95
N LEU A 118 2.31 2.91 8.15
CA LEU A 118 3.04 1.66 8.40
C LEU A 118 2.08 0.46 8.41
N GLN A 119 0.96 0.55 9.11
CA GLN A 119 -0.06 -0.51 9.16
C GLN A 119 -0.69 -0.77 7.79
N VAL A 120 -0.98 0.29 7.04
CA VAL A 120 -1.52 0.17 5.67
C VAL A 120 -0.50 -0.50 4.74
N SER A 121 0.78 -0.12 4.81
CA SER A 121 1.84 -0.75 4.01
C SER A 121 2.03 -2.22 4.39
N ALA A 122 2.12 -2.52 5.68
CA ALA A 122 2.26 -3.87 6.22
C ALA A 122 1.10 -4.75 5.75
N GLY A 123 -0.14 -4.33 5.99
CA GLY A 123 -1.33 -5.05 5.56
C GLY A 123 -1.37 -5.26 4.04
N CYS A 124 -1.04 -4.22 3.25
CA CYS A 124 -1.01 -4.34 1.79
C CYS A 124 -0.05 -5.45 1.33
N ARG A 125 1.19 -5.45 1.84
CA ARG A 125 2.22 -6.44 1.49
C ARG A 125 1.81 -7.84 1.93
N THR A 126 1.28 -7.95 3.14
CA THR A 126 0.88 -9.22 3.72
C THR A 126 -0.31 -9.85 2.97
N LEU A 127 -1.34 -9.06 2.66
CA LEU A 127 -2.51 -9.56 1.91
C LEU A 127 -2.19 -9.85 0.44
N LEU A 128 -1.28 -9.09 -0.19
CA LEU A 128 -0.82 -9.41 -1.55
C LEU A 128 -0.05 -10.72 -1.62
N ALA A 129 0.60 -11.12 -0.52
CA ALA A 129 1.31 -12.39 -0.40
C ALA A 129 0.35 -13.56 -0.14
N ASP A 130 -0.79 -13.34 0.54
CA ASP A 130 -1.82 -14.35 0.80
C ASP A 130 -2.97 -14.29 -0.23
N ALA A 131 -2.67 -14.75 -1.45
CA ALA A 131 -3.65 -14.86 -2.52
C ALA A 131 -4.72 -15.94 -2.29
N LEU A 132 -4.53 -16.80 -1.27
CA LEU A 132 -5.46 -17.86 -0.89
C LEU A 132 -6.66 -17.26 -0.17
N ARG A 133 -6.44 -16.34 0.77
CA ARG A 133 -7.51 -15.68 1.54
C ARG A 133 -8.02 -14.41 0.88
N PHE A 134 -7.16 -13.67 0.20
CA PHE A 134 -7.53 -12.39 -0.41
C PHE A 134 -7.22 -12.34 -1.91
N ARG A 135 -8.17 -11.83 -2.69
CA ARG A 135 -7.94 -11.45 -4.09
C ARG A 135 -7.77 -9.94 -4.17
N PHE A 136 -6.71 -9.50 -4.83
CA PHE A 136 -6.49 -8.08 -5.10
C PHE A 136 -7.02 -7.67 -6.48
N LYS A 137 -7.90 -6.67 -6.53
CA LYS A 137 -8.47 -6.13 -7.79
C LYS A 137 -8.84 -4.66 -7.63
N ASN A 138 -8.52 -3.84 -8.63
CA ASN A 138 -8.87 -2.42 -8.66
C ASN A 138 -8.43 -1.65 -7.40
N ASN A 139 -7.26 -1.99 -6.85
CA ASN A 139 -6.75 -1.41 -5.60
C ASN A 139 -7.51 -1.78 -4.33
N GLN A 140 -8.31 -2.85 -4.38
CA GLN A 140 -9.10 -3.33 -3.26
C GLN A 140 -8.82 -4.81 -3.01
N PHE A 141 -8.98 -5.21 -1.76
CA PHE A 141 -8.88 -6.59 -1.32
C PHE A 141 -10.27 -7.18 -1.16
N ILE A 142 -10.48 -8.32 -1.79
CA ILE A 142 -11.75 -9.06 -1.75
C ILE A 142 -11.45 -10.35 -0.99
N PRO A 143 -12.04 -10.57 0.20
CA PRO A 143 -11.87 -11.82 0.90
C PRO A 143 -12.55 -12.94 0.11
N ARG A 144 -11.85 -14.07 -0.03
CA ARG A 144 -12.41 -15.28 -0.63
C ARG A 144 -13.29 -15.99 0.40
N SER A 145 -14.37 -16.60 -0.05
CA SER A 145 -15.15 -17.48 0.84
C SER A 145 -14.44 -18.82 1.06
N ASN A 146 -14.86 -19.59 2.07
CA ASN A 146 -14.40 -20.97 2.25
C ASN A 146 -14.57 -21.81 0.97
N ASP A 147 -15.74 -21.71 0.32
CA ASP A 147 -16.05 -22.37 -0.94
C ASP A 147 -15.08 -21.98 -2.08
N ASP A 148 -14.66 -20.70 -2.13
CA ASP A 148 -13.70 -20.21 -3.13
C ASP A 148 -12.29 -20.76 -2.89
N MET A 149 -11.91 -21.00 -1.63
CA MET A 149 -10.61 -21.54 -1.28
C MET A 149 -10.50 -23.05 -1.57
N GLU A 150 -11.59 -23.80 -1.38
CA GLU A 150 -11.64 -25.23 -1.70
C GLU A 150 -11.47 -25.49 -3.21
N ARG A 151 -12.07 -24.65 -4.06
CA ARG A 151 -12.02 -24.79 -5.53
C ARG A 151 -10.66 -24.47 -6.14
N GLU A 152 -9.81 -23.70 -5.46
CA GLU A 152 -8.46 -23.37 -5.93
C GLU A 152 -7.43 -24.46 -5.54
N LYS A 153 -7.79 -25.38 -4.62
CA LYS A 153 -6.93 -26.50 -4.18
C LYS A 153 -7.10 -27.78 -5.02
N GLY A 154 -8.00 -27.80 -6.00
CA GLY A 154 -8.26 -28.93 -6.91
C GLY A 154 -7.77 -28.66 -8.32
#